data_AF-A0A4R4YVF6-F1
#
_entry.id   AF-A0A4R4YVF6-F1
#
_cell.length_a   1.000
_cell.length_b   1.000
_cell.length_c   1.000
_cell.angle_alpha   90.00
_cell.angle_beta   90.00
_cell.angle_gamma   90.00
#
_symmetry.space_group_name_H-M   'P 1'
#
loop_
_entity.id
_entity.type
_entity.pdbx_description
1 polymer ?
#
loop_
_entity_poly.entity_id
_entity_poly.type
_entity_poly.pdbx_seq_one_letter_code
_entity_poly.pdbx_strand_id
1 'polypeptide(L)'
;MLKSQAWRRRARKTSALGLMSTLVVFVCSVFLTATPASAAATRQYTYSCTAGGPFTNTSIVVGLSAPDTATAGQSFNLTVNIPTLTLATAPTTTPPGNVQVTLELAPTTGATVSDEAAKSGAPLTVNERTVQAGSVTYPVQVAAGTTADVGLTPGALTLGLPGTAGGATETNCTTTTPQALEVPIGTGNGNGDGDETDIVAYNCVLQPTGTTDANYPAEVDIRVVMTPPTSASPNQDASVTWTGTIQNTGDSLTLPTGFPTTSAKTFVTVKASGAGAPATVTGEGNLASVTAGSDLTTLPSVTLKVRPTTTGTVTLTAGDITFGATTTGTATSPVIKCTAPTTGLKEYKVTVGNGTGSPSPSPTTTSPRPTRTATATVTITPSSSTTTRKSQTPVAGADTGAGGMMGPDGRMFILTGTALITAAAVGGLVMRRRSIRS
;
A
#
# COMPACT_ATOMS: atom_id res chain seq x y z
N MET A 1 -12.67 34.34 -80.38
CA MET A 1 -11.47 35.17 -80.11
C MET A 1 -11.24 35.15 -78.61
N LEU A 2 -10.50 34.19 -78.04
CA LEU A 2 -9.03 34.08 -77.91
C LEU A 2 -8.35 35.34 -77.33
N LYS A 3 -7.97 35.27 -76.04
CA LYS A 3 -6.61 35.46 -75.48
C LYS A 3 -6.74 35.64 -73.94
N SER A 4 -6.18 34.80 -73.06
CA SER A 4 -4.81 34.30 -72.88
C SER A 4 -4.03 35.12 -71.82
N GLN A 5 -3.65 34.41 -70.73
CA GLN A 5 -2.39 34.53 -69.97
C GLN A 5 -2.10 35.85 -69.24
N ALA A 6 -1.25 35.94 -68.22
CA ALA A 6 -0.65 35.04 -67.24
C ALA A 6 0.22 35.95 -66.35
N TRP A 7 0.31 35.64 -65.06
CA TRP A 7 1.56 35.59 -64.27
C TRP A 7 2.48 36.83 -64.08
N ARG A 8 2.80 37.02 -62.78
CA ARG A 8 4.08 37.43 -62.12
C ARG A 8 4.26 38.86 -61.58
N ARG A 9 4.27 38.88 -60.24
CA ARG A 9 5.37 39.28 -59.32
C ARG A 9 5.95 40.71 -59.36
N ARG A 10 5.93 41.34 -58.17
CA ARG A 10 7.04 41.91 -57.34
C ARG A 10 6.56 43.23 -56.70
N ALA A 11 6.32 43.28 -55.39
CA ALA A 11 7.27 43.45 -54.28
C ALA A 11 7.79 44.91 -54.09
N ARG A 12 7.42 45.54 -52.96
CA ARG A 12 8.19 46.50 -52.13
C ARG A 12 7.32 46.82 -50.88
N LYS A 13 7.77 46.43 -49.67
CA LYS A 13 8.37 47.28 -48.59
C LYS A 13 7.35 48.31 -48.04
N THR A 14 6.99 48.39 -46.76
CA THR A 14 7.79 48.50 -45.50
C THR A 14 6.86 48.28 -44.28
N SER A 15 7.19 47.39 -43.35
CA SER A 15 7.72 47.68 -41.99
C SER A 15 6.77 48.41 -41.02
N ALA A 16 6.31 47.71 -39.98
CA ALA A 16 6.38 48.17 -38.59
C ALA A 16 6.07 47.02 -37.61
N LEU A 17 7.01 46.81 -36.67
CA LEU A 17 6.94 46.30 -35.30
C LEU A 17 5.63 45.63 -34.85
N GLY A 18 5.58 44.45 -34.23
CA GLY A 18 6.58 43.78 -33.41
C GLY A 18 5.85 43.20 -32.20
N LEU A 19 5.77 41.87 -32.11
CA LEU A 19 5.64 41.09 -30.87
C LEU A 19 5.98 39.63 -31.22
N MET A 20 7.27 39.35 -31.06
CA MET A 20 7.89 38.01 -30.99
C MET A 20 7.12 37.16 -29.94
N SER A 21 6.65 35.97 -30.30
CA SER A 21 7.42 34.72 -30.28
C SER A 21 7.86 34.29 -28.88
N THR A 22 7.06 33.45 -28.23
CA THR A 22 7.49 32.30 -27.40
C THR A 22 6.25 31.49 -27.00
N LEU A 23 5.96 30.42 -27.74
CA LEU A 23 5.11 29.33 -27.23
C LEU A 23 5.51 28.02 -27.92
N VAL A 24 6.73 27.56 -27.65
CA VAL A 24 7.20 26.23 -28.03
C VAL A 24 8.02 25.68 -26.85
N VAL A 25 7.61 24.49 -26.39
CA VAL A 25 8.28 23.56 -25.45
C VAL A 25 8.30 23.93 -23.96
N PHE A 26 7.31 23.43 -23.22
CA PHE A 26 7.49 22.98 -21.82
C PHE A 26 6.61 21.75 -21.56
N VAL A 27 6.91 20.67 -22.29
CA VAL A 27 6.43 19.30 -22.03
C VAL A 27 7.69 18.43 -22.08
N CYS A 28 7.95 17.67 -21.01
CA CYS A 28 9.24 17.09 -20.56
C CYS A 28 10.10 18.14 -19.82
N SER A 29 10.36 18.08 -18.51
CA SER A 29 10.71 16.91 -17.71
C SER A 29 10.56 17.20 -16.21
N VAL A 30 9.55 16.63 -15.55
CA VAL A 30 9.62 16.11 -14.16
C VAL A 30 8.54 15.02 -14.06
N PHE A 31 8.70 13.92 -14.81
CA PHE A 31 8.27 12.62 -14.27
C PHE A 31 9.46 12.13 -13.45
N LEU A 32 9.69 12.78 -12.31
CA LEU A 32 10.22 12.03 -11.18
C LEU A 32 9.18 10.94 -10.97
N THR A 33 9.61 9.69 -11.05
CA THR A 33 8.88 8.60 -10.44
C THR A 33 8.64 9.03 -9.00
N ALA A 34 7.47 9.61 -8.73
CA ALA A 34 7.02 9.89 -7.40
C ALA A 34 6.98 8.52 -6.73
N THR A 35 8.06 8.19 -6.02
CA THR A 35 7.97 7.26 -4.91
C THR A 35 6.70 7.67 -4.16
N PRO A 36 5.76 6.75 -3.89
CA PRO A 36 4.55 7.10 -3.18
C PRO A 36 4.99 7.91 -1.96
N ALA A 37 4.66 9.20 -1.96
CA ALA A 37 4.89 10.03 -0.80
C ALA A 37 3.95 9.39 0.22
N SER A 38 4.53 8.62 1.14
CA SER A 38 3.85 8.25 2.37
C SER A 38 3.20 9.53 2.87
N ALA A 39 1.93 9.46 3.25
CA ALA A 39 1.37 10.62 3.91
C ALA A 39 2.27 10.97 5.11
N ALA A 40 2.30 12.24 5.43
CA ALA A 40 3.12 12.75 6.50
C ALA A 40 2.16 13.29 7.55
N ALA A 41 2.36 12.93 8.81
CA ALA A 41 1.72 13.60 9.92
C ALA A 41 2.17 15.07 9.88
N THR A 42 1.27 15.97 9.49
CA THR A 42 1.54 17.41 9.40
C THR A 42 0.68 18.20 10.36
N ARG A 43 1.28 19.19 11.04
CA ARG A 43 0.55 20.11 11.91
C ARG A 43 1.15 21.52 11.85
N GLN A 44 0.30 22.54 11.96
CA GLN A 44 0.72 23.94 11.96
C GLN A 44 0.66 24.54 13.37
N TYR A 45 1.65 25.36 13.69
CA TYR A 45 1.83 26.00 14.99
C TYR A 45 1.96 27.50 14.83
N THR A 46 1.20 28.25 15.62
CA THR A 46 1.30 29.71 15.64
C THR A 46 2.29 30.14 16.70
N TYR A 47 3.24 30.98 16.30
CA TYR A 47 4.25 31.56 17.17
C TYR A 47 4.05 33.06 17.32
N SER A 48 4.30 33.57 18.52
CA SER A 48 4.43 34.99 18.81
C SER A 48 5.90 35.33 19.03
N CYS A 49 6.42 36.29 18.27
CA CYS A 49 7.84 36.63 18.25
C CYS A 49 8.10 37.96 18.98
N THR A 50 9.17 37.97 19.77
CA THR A 50 9.64 39.16 20.49
C THR A 50 10.19 40.20 19.52
N ALA A 51 9.83 41.47 19.76
CA ALA A 51 10.39 42.58 19.01
C ALA A 51 11.86 42.81 19.42
N GLY A 52 12.68 43.29 18.48
CA GLY A 52 14.07 43.69 18.74
C GLY A 52 15.13 42.76 18.14
N GLY A 53 14.74 41.60 17.59
CA GLY A 53 15.63 40.74 16.81
C GLY A 53 15.79 41.19 15.34
N PRO A 54 16.55 40.45 14.51
CA PRO A 54 16.81 40.79 13.12
C PRO A 54 15.58 40.66 12.21
N PHE A 55 14.52 39.97 12.66
CA PHE A 55 13.28 39.79 11.92
C PHE A 55 12.18 40.70 12.49
N THR A 56 11.40 41.34 11.61
CA THR A 56 10.28 42.23 11.99
C THR A 56 8.95 41.50 12.18
N ASN A 57 8.91 40.20 11.91
CA ASN A 57 7.71 39.37 12.11
C ASN A 57 7.36 39.30 13.60
N THR A 58 6.15 39.70 13.97
CA THR A 58 5.62 39.57 15.33
C THR A 58 4.84 38.27 15.53
N SER A 59 4.38 37.63 14.45
CA SER A 59 3.78 36.30 14.45
C SER A 59 4.09 35.55 13.17
N ILE A 60 4.28 34.24 13.28
CA ILE A 60 4.54 33.31 12.16
C ILE A 60 3.80 31.98 12.37
N VAL A 61 3.47 31.31 11.27
CA VAL A 61 2.90 29.95 11.29
C VAL A 61 3.95 28.97 10.79
N VAL A 62 4.34 28.03 11.64
CA VAL A 62 5.38 27.03 11.36
C VAL A 62 4.73 25.66 11.20
N GLY A 63 5.05 24.96 10.12
CA GLY A 63 4.52 23.62 9.86
C GLY A 63 5.51 22.55 10.31
N LEU A 64 5.11 21.64 11.18
CA LEU A 64 5.85 20.42 11.46
C LEU A 64 5.33 19.27 10.60
N SER A 65 6.25 18.44 10.10
CA SER A 65 5.94 17.27 9.29
C SER A 65 6.84 16.11 9.69
N ALA A 66 6.24 14.97 10.01
CA ALA A 66 6.91 13.70 10.30
C ALA A 66 6.31 12.59 9.43
N PRO A 67 6.93 11.41 9.32
CA PRO A 67 6.27 10.24 8.73
C PRO A 67 4.96 9.89 9.46
N ASP A 68 4.00 9.25 8.78
CA ASP A 68 2.75 8.78 9.41
C ASP A 68 2.99 7.75 10.52
N THR A 69 4.09 6.99 10.44
CA THR A 69 4.45 6.00 11.46
C THR A 69 5.95 5.97 11.68
N ALA A 70 6.38 5.66 12.90
CA ALA A 70 7.77 5.41 13.25
C ALA A 70 7.96 3.99 13.80
N THR A 71 9.14 3.41 13.66
CA THR A 71 9.45 2.08 14.20
C THR A 71 10.26 2.22 15.47
N ALA A 72 9.92 1.48 16.52
CA ALA A 72 10.68 1.46 17.76
C ALA A 72 12.14 1.04 17.51
N GLY A 73 13.09 1.76 18.09
CA GLY A 73 14.53 1.54 17.88
C GLY A 73 15.08 2.14 16.57
N GLN A 74 14.28 2.86 15.79
CA GLN A 74 14.72 3.55 14.58
C GLN A 74 14.66 5.08 14.74
N SER A 75 15.33 5.77 13.82
CA SER A 75 15.30 7.22 13.71
C SER A 75 14.41 7.69 12.56
N PHE A 76 13.73 8.81 12.74
CA PHE A 76 13.08 9.53 11.64
C PHE A 76 13.43 11.01 11.64
N ASN A 77 13.21 11.68 10.50
CA ASN A 77 13.45 13.12 10.36
C ASN A 77 12.14 13.89 10.54
N LEU A 78 12.10 14.77 11.55
CA LEU A 78 11.07 15.80 11.68
C LEU A 78 11.46 17.00 10.81
N THR A 79 10.61 17.37 9.85
CA THR A 79 10.79 18.55 9.01
C THR A 79 10.03 19.74 9.59
N VAL A 80 10.74 20.85 9.81
CA VAL A 80 10.19 22.13 10.28
C VAL A 80 10.15 23.09 9.10
N ASN A 81 8.96 23.50 8.71
CA ASN A 81 8.71 24.42 7.60
C ASN A 81 8.59 25.84 8.13
N ILE A 82 9.55 26.68 7.77
CA ILE A 82 9.62 28.09 8.15
C ILE A 82 9.00 28.93 7.03
N PRO A 83 8.01 29.79 7.32
CA PRO A 83 7.38 30.63 6.31
C PRO A 83 8.35 31.73 5.84
N THR A 84 7.93 32.50 4.84
CA THR A 84 8.65 33.70 4.41
C THR A 84 8.85 34.68 5.57
N LEU A 85 10.06 35.18 5.76
CA LEU A 85 10.43 36.12 6.83
C LEU A 85 10.78 37.50 6.27
N THR A 86 10.67 38.54 7.10
CA THR A 86 11.09 39.91 6.76
C THR A 86 12.15 40.39 7.74
N LEU A 87 13.29 40.82 7.21
CA LEU A 87 14.41 41.38 7.96
C LEU A 87 14.18 42.86 8.26
N ALA A 88 14.61 43.29 9.45
CA ALA A 88 14.64 44.70 9.83
C ALA A 88 15.63 45.48 8.96
N THR A 89 16.78 44.87 8.66
CA THR A 89 17.85 45.44 7.83
C THR A 89 18.31 44.42 6.80
N ALA A 90 18.48 44.84 5.55
CA ALA A 90 18.99 43.97 4.49
C ALA A 90 20.47 43.62 4.75
N PRO A 91 20.92 42.38 4.50
CA PRO A 91 22.30 41.99 4.69
C PRO A 91 23.17 42.65 3.62
N THR A 92 24.35 43.14 4.02
CA THR A 92 25.30 43.83 3.12
C THR A 92 26.57 43.03 2.88
N THR A 93 26.81 41.96 3.63
CA THR A 93 28.00 41.10 3.55
C THR A 93 27.81 39.95 2.55
N THR A 94 28.90 39.53 1.90
CA THR A 94 28.91 38.41 0.93
C THR A 94 29.88 37.32 1.41
N PRO A 95 29.48 36.04 1.47
CA PRO A 95 28.12 35.54 1.28
C PRO A 95 27.21 35.94 2.47
N PRO A 96 25.91 36.21 2.23
CA PRO A 96 24.99 36.66 3.28
C PRO A 96 24.64 35.53 4.27
N GLY A 97 24.97 34.27 3.95
CA GLY A 97 24.73 33.09 4.78
C GLY A 97 23.28 32.60 4.73
N ASN A 98 22.88 31.81 5.72
CA ASN A 98 21.54 31.22 5.84
C ASN A 98 20.95 31.56 7.21
N VAL A 99 19.63 31.69 7.27
CA VAL A 99 18.90 31.82 8.54
C VAL A 99 19.23 30.63 9.43
N GLN A 100 19.60 30.89 10.68
CA GLN A 100 19.82 29.86 11.69
C GLN A 100 18.50 29.62 12.42
N VAL A 101 18.09 28.35 12.50
CA VAL A 101 16.82 27.94 13.10
C VAL A 101 17.11 26.98 14.25
N THR A 102 16.67 27.33 15.45
CA THR A 102 16.73 26.45 16.62
C THR A 102 15.32 26.25 17.15
N LEU A 103 14.85 25.00 17.17
CA LEU A 103 13.54 24.63 17.71
C LEU A 103 13.75 23.72 18.92
N GLU A 104 13.24 24.14 20.07
CA GLU A 104 13.13 23.29 21.25
C GLU A 104 11.99 22.30 21.05
N LEU A 105 12.24 21.01 21.31
CA LEU A 105 11.27 19.95 21.15
C LEU A 105 11.20 19.15 22.46
N ALA A 106 9.98 18.95 22.96
CA ALA A 106 9.73 18.06 24.09
C ALA A 106 9.08 16.77 23.57
N PRO A 107 9.88 15.72 23.29
CA PRO A 107 9.34 14.41 22.91
C PRO A 107 8.65 13.74 24.11
N THR A 108 7.62 12.92 23.85
CA THR A 108 7.04 12.02 24.86
C THR A 108 8.03 10.95 25.29
N THR A 109 7.73 10.27 26.40
CA THR A 109 8.53 9.15 26.92
C THR A 109 8.76 8.11 25.83
N GLY A 110 10.03 7.77 25.56
CA GLY A 110 10.39 6.78 24.54
C GLY A 110 10.89 7.36 23.22
N ALA A 111 11.07 8.69 23.13
CA ALA A 111 11.80 9.32 22.03
C ALA A 111 12.80 10.37 22.54
N THR A 112 13.83 10.64 21.73
CA THR A 112 14.84 11.69 21.99
C THR A 112 15.17 12.44 20.71
N VAL A 113 15.39 13.74 20.79
CA VAL A 113 15.90 14.54 19.66
C VAL A 113 17.41 14.59 19.77
N SER A 114 18.10 14.05 18.76
CA SER A 114 19.54 13.77 18.86
C SER A 114 20.44 14.97 18.50
N ASP A 115 19.87 16.03 17.94
CA ASP A 115 20.63 17.23 17.54
C ASP A 115 19.70 18.47 17.50
N GLU A 116 19.55 19.12 18.65
CA GLU A 116 18.78 20.36 18.83
C GLU A 116 19.60 21.63 18.51
N ALA A 117 20.82 21.49 17.98
CA ALA A 117 21.62 22.64 17.60
C ALA A 117 20.97 23.44 16.46
N ALA A 118 21.40 24.70 16.31
CA ALA A 118 20.96 25.58 15.24
C ALA A 118 21.17 24.93 13.86
N LYS A 119 20.12 24.94 13.04
CA LYS A 119 20.11 24.41 11.68
C LYS A 119 20.15 25.53 10.66
N SER A 120 20.88 25.30 9.57
CA SER A 120 20.90 26.21 8.43
C SER A 120 19.62 26.07 7.61
N GLY A 121 18.76 27.09 7.65
CA GLY A 121 17.53 27.19 6.89
C GLY A 121 17.68 27.92 5.55
N ALA A 122 16.70 28.75 5.21
CA ALA A 122 16.65 29.46 3.93
C ALA A 122 17.88 30.37 3.70
N PRO A 123 18.41 30.42 2.47
CA PRO A 123 19.51 31.31 2.13
C PRO A 123 19.06 32.77 2.18
N LEU A 124 19.99 33.64 2.53
CA LEU A 124 19.80 35.09 2.50
C LEU A 124 20.28 35.63 1.14
N THR A 125 19.69 36.75 0.70
CA THR A 125 20.16 37.48 -0.49
C THR A 125 20.67 38.85 -0.09
N VAL A 126 21.84 39.24 -0.58
CA VAL A 126 22.42 40.57 -0.31
C VAL A 126 21.47 41.66 -0.80
N ASN A 127 21.28 42.71 0.00
CA ASN A 127 20.38 43.84 -0.27
C ASN A 127 18.88 43.50 -0.32
N GLU A 128 18.46 42.28 0.02
CA GLU A 128 17.04 41.93 0.14
C GLU A 128 16.61 41.86 1.61
N ARG A 129 15.39 42.32 1.90
CA ARG A 129 14.78 42.18 3.23
C ARG A 129 13.88 40.97 3.35
N THR A 130 13.51 40.35 2.24
CA THR A 130 12.62 39.19 2.23
C THR A 130 13.47 37.93 2.23
N VAL A 131 13.22 37.04 3.18
CA VAL A 131 13.78 35.68 3.18
C VAL A 131 12.69 34.73 2.73
N GLN A 132 12.95 33.95 1.69
CA GLN A 132 11.99 32.96 1.18
C GLN A 132 11.71 31.88 2.22
N ALA A 133 10.54 31.23 2.08
CA ALA A 133 10.22 30.06 2.89
C ALA A 133 11.30 28.96 2.72
N GLY A 134 11.54 28.21 3.79
CA GLY A 134 12.52 27.12 3.80
C GLY A 134 12.17 26.07 4.84
N SER A 135 12.99 25.03 4.93
CA SER A 135 12.81 23.98 5.93
C SER A 135 14.13 23.54 6.54
N VAL A 136 14.04 22.98 7.75
CA VAL A 136 15.14 22.34 8.46
C VAL A 136 14.68 20.99 9.03
N THR A 137 15.60 20.06 9.25
CA THR A 137 15.27 18.72 9.73
C THR A 137 15.92 18.43 11.08
N TYR A 138 15.15 17.81 11.99
CA TYR A 138 15.62 17.34 13.29
C TYR A 138 15.51 15.81 13.36
N PRO A 139 16.61 15.09 13.64
CA PRO A 139 16.58 13.64 13.79
C PRO A 139 15.99 13.25 15.15
N VAL A 140 14.88 12.52 15.11
CA VAL A 140 14.19 11.96 16.27
C VAL A 140 14.51 10.47 16.36
N GLN A 141 15.05 10.05 17.50
CA GLN A 141 15.36 8.66 17.82
C GLN A 141 14.24 8.08 18.68
N VAL A 142 13.61 7.00 18.22
CA VAL A 142 12.61 6.27 19.02
C VAL A 142 13.34 5.16 19.77
N ALA A 143 13.17 5.12 21.09
CA ALA A 143 13.73 4.05 21.92
C ALA A 143 13.21 2.67 21.48
N ALA A 144 14.06 1.66 21.58
CA ALA A 144 13.62 0.28 21.37
C ALA A 144 12.58 -0.09 22.43
N GLY A 145 11.52 -0.80 22.00
CA GLY A 145 10.43 -1.23 22.89
C GLY A 145 9.38 -0.16 23.18
N THR A 146 9.48 1.05 22.62
CA THR A 146 8.37 2.01 22.64
C THR A 146 7.17 1.42 21.92
N THR A 147 6.01 1.38 22.58
CA THR A 147 4.75 0.88 22.03
C THR A 147 3.67 1.95 21.92
N ALA A 148 3.85 3.07 22.60
CA ALA A 148 2.95 4.23 22.54
C ALA A 148 3.42 5.22 21.47
N ASP A 149 2.48 6.02 20.97
CA ASP A 149 2.75 7.07 19.99
C ASP A 149 3.84 8.04 20.49
N VAL A 150 4.66 8.49 19.55
CA VAL A 150 5.68 9.51 19.81
C VAL A 150 5.06 10.87 19.58
N GLY A 151 4.75 11.56 20.67
CA GLY A 151 4.30 12.94 20.66
C GLY A 151 5.50 13.89 20.64
N LEU A 152 5.51 14.84 19.72
CA LEU A 152 6.52 15.89 19.63
C LEU A 152 5.86 17.24 19.94
N THR A 153 6.06 17.76 21.16
CA THR A 153 5.52 19.07 21.53
C THR A 153 6.56 20.15 21.21
N PRO A 154 6.27 21.10 20.31
CA PRO A 154 7.19 22.20 20.06
C PRO A 154 7.23 23.20 21.23
N GLY A 155 8.42 23.65 21.57
CA GLY A 155 8.71 24.66 22.59
C GLY A 155 9.06 26.03 21.99
N ALA A 156 10.15 26.63 22.46
CA ALA A 156 10.65 27.89 21.92
C ALA A 156 11.26 27.71 20.52
N LEU A 157 11.07 28.71 19.65
CA LEU A 157 11.70 28.81 18.34
C LEU A 157 12.60 30.06 18.31
N THR A 158 13.87 29.87 17.99
CA THR A 158 14.86 30.94 17.85
C THR A 158 15.28 31.07 16.40
N LEU A 159 15.16 32.28 15.85
CA LEU A 159 15.59 32.61 14.49
C LEU A 159 16.78 33.57 14.55
N GLY A 160 17.90 33.20 13.96
CA GLY A 160 19.13 33.99 13.97
C GLY A 160 19.72 34.25 12.58
N LEU A 161 20.65 35.20 12.52
CA LEU A 161 21.52 35.42 11.36
C LEU A 161 22.94 34.89 11.67
N PRO A 162 23.69 34.41 10.66
CA PRO A 162 25.02 33.87 10.88
C PRO A 162 26.04 34.99 11.18
N GLY A 163 26.95 34.74 12.13
CA GLY A 163 28.20 35.50 12.26
C GLY A 163 28.21 36.75 13.14
N THR A 164 27.19 37.01 13.96
CA THR A 164 27.18 38.15 14.89
C THR A 164 27.14 37.68 16.34
N ALA A 165 28.30 37.40 16.91
CA ALA A 165 28.42 37.12 18.34
C ALA A 165 28.25 38.43 19.15
N GLY A 166 27.20 38.54 19.97
CA GLY A 166 27.08 39.56 21.03
C GLY A 166 26.12 40.73 20.81
N GLY A 167 25.13 40.64 19.91
CA GLY A 167 24.06 41.64 19.73
C GLY A 167 22.64 41.06 19.83
N ALA A 168 21.61 41.89 19.63
CA ALA A 168 20.20 41.48 19.50
C ALA A 168 19.94 40.70 18.19
N THR A 169 20.63 39.56 18.04
CA THR A 169 20.83 38.85 16.76
C THR A 169 19.91 37.66 16.60
N GLU A 170 18.99 37.49 17.55
CA GLU A 170 18.03 36.42 17.59
C GLU A 170 16.64 37.00 17.79
N THR A 171 15.68 36.48 17.04
CA THR A 171 14.25 36.69 17.27
C THR A 171 13.74 35.45 17.99
N ASN A 172 13.39 35.61 19.27
CA ASN A 172 12.80 34.54 20.07
C ASN A 172 11.29 34.53 19.87
N CYS A 173 10.76 33.36 19.55
CA CYS A 173 9.35 33.12 19.30
C CYS A 173 8.83 32.02 20.23
N THR A 174 7.65 32.24 20.81
CA THR A 174 6.97 31.26 21.67
C THR A 174 5.70 30.74 21.01
N THR A 175 5.48 29.43 21.07
CA THR A 175 4.25 28.82 20.55
C THR A 175 3.07 29.16 21.46
N THR A 176 1.92 29.47 20.88
CA THR A 176 0.66 29.68 21.63
C THR A 176 -0.19 28.42 21.71
N THR A 177 0.18 27.36 20.99
CA THR A 177 -0.57 26.10 20.88
C THR A 177 0.39 24.91 21.07
N PRO A 178 0.72 24.52 22.31
CA PRO A 178 1.68 23.44 22.59
C PRO A 178 1.00 22.06 22.45
N GLN A 179 0.38 21.80 21.30
CA GLN A 179 -0.21 20.49 21.02
C GLN A 179 0.86 19.58 20.43
N ALA A 180 1.01 18.36 20.94
CA ALA A 180 1.96 17.41 20.38
C ALA A 180 1.63 17.08 18.91
N LEU A 181 2.64 16.94 18.07
CA LEU A 181 2.52 16.22 16.81
C LEU A 181 2.67 14.73 17.15
N GLU A 182 1.59 13.97 17.08
CA GLU A 182 1.61 12.53 17.33
C GLU A 182 2.11 11.79 16.10
N VAL A 183 3.09 10.91 16.31
CA VAL A 183 3.62 9.99 15.32
C VAL A 183 3.40 8.57 15.83
N PRO A 184 2.39 7.85 15.29
CA PRO A 184 2.12 6.48 15.69
C PRO A 184 3.34 5.57 15.60
N ILE A 185 3.53 4.69 16.58
CA ILE A 185 4.54 3.63 16.46
C ILE A 185 3.98 2.49 15.64
N GLY A 186 4.52 2.30 14.44
CA GLY A 186 4.30 1.12 13.64
C GLY A 186 4.81 -0.09 14.42
N THR A 187 3.88 -0.88 14.95
CA THR A 187 4.15 -2.03 15.84
C THR A 187 4.87 -3.20 15.15
N GLY A 188 5.26 -3.06 13.88
CA GLY A 188 5.99 -4.03 13.08
C GLY A 188 7.45 -4.22 13.47
N ASN A 189 7.74 -4.62 14.71
CA ASN A 189 9.01 -5.27 15.03
C ASN A 189 8.93 -6.72 14.57
N GLY A 190 9.27 -6.94 13.29
CA GLY A 190 9.35 -8.25 12.66
C GLY A 190 10.51 -9.13 13.16
N ASN A 191 10.59 -9.38 14.47
CA ASN A 191 11.30 -10.56 14.98
C ASN A 191 10.27 -11.68 15.13
N GLY A 192 10.48 -12.77 14.38
CA GLY A 192 9.52 -13.86 14.15
C GLY A 192 9.15 -14.74 15.34
N ASP A 193 9.08 -14.22 16.56
CA ASP A 193 8.95 -15.02 17.79
C ASP A 193 7.50 -15.16 18.30
N GLY A 194 6.51 -14.70 17.53
CA GLY A 194 5.09 -14.93 17.84
C GLY A 194 4.49 -13.99 18.89
N ASP A 195 5.20 -12.93 19.27
CA ASP A 195 4.74 -11.98 20.27
C ASP A 195 3.53 -11.15 19.81
N GLU A 196 2.78 -10.65 20.78
CA GLU A 196 1.46 -10.02 20.70
C GLU A 196 1.39 -8.72 19.88
N THR A 197 2.45 -8.34 19.18
CA THR A 197 2.67 -6.98 18.65
C THR A 197 2.45 -6.80 17.14
N ASP A 198 2.04 -7.81 16.38
CA ASP A 198 1.81 -7.65 14.92
C ASP A 198 0.48 -6.95 14.62
N ILE A 199 0.35 -5.67 14.98
CA ILE A 199 -0.83 -4.83 14.75
C ILE A 199 -0.63 -4.02 13.47
N VAL A 200 -1.53 -4.23 12.51
CA VAL A 200 -1.53 -3.50 11.24
C VAL A 200 -2.66 -2.48 11.28
N ALA A 201 -2.31 -1.20 11.09
CA ALA A 201 -3.28 -0.11 10.93
C ALA A 201 -3.84 -0.12 9.50
N TYR A 202 -5.13 -0.44 9.37
CA TYR A 202 -5.82 -0.50 8.08
C TYR A 202 -6.64 0.77 7.84
N ASN A 203 -6.46 1.38 6.67
CA ASN A 203 -7.36 2.43 6.22
C ASN A 203 -8.60 1.81 5.56
N CYS A 204 -9.74 1.86 6.24
CA CYS A 204 -11.00 1.30 5.81
C CYS A 204 -11.93 2.36 5.20
N VAL A 205 -12.42 2.07 4.00
CA VAL A 205 -13.35 2.92 3.25
C VAL A 205 -14.55 2.13 2.73
N LEU A 206 -15.69 2.80 2.59
CA LEU A 206 -16.89 2.19 2.03
C LEU A 206 -16.77 1.96 0.52
N GLN A 207 -17.43 0.90 0.07
CA GLN A 207 -17.56 0.50 -1.32
C GLN A 207 -19.04 0.41 -1.71
N PRO A 208 -19.44 0.91 -2.90
CA PRO A 208 -18.59 1.63 -3.86
C PRO A 208 -18.11 2.98 -3.32
N THR A 209 -16.99 3.46 -3.84
CA THR A 209 -16.38 4.74 -3.45
C THR A 209 -17.38 5.89 -3.65
N GLY A 210 -17.49 6.78 -2.66
CA GLY A 210 -18.46 7.89 -2.64
C GLY A 210 -19.70 7.63 -1.78
N THR A 211 -19.86 6.42 -1.23
CA THR A 211 -20.83 6.15 -0.16
C THR A 211 -20.36 6.81 1.14
N THR A 212 -21.25 7.50 1.85
CA THR A 212 -20.96 8.23 3.08
C THR A 212 -21.62 7.56 4.29
N ASP A 213 -20.87 7.39 5.37
CA ASP A 213 -21.33 6.96 6.69
C ASP A 213 -20.50 7.72 7.73
N ALA A 214 -21.07 8.03 8.89
CA ALA A 214 -20.39 8.82 9.91
C ALA A 214 -19.15 8.13 10.49
N ASN A 215 -19.07 6.80 10.38
CA ASN A 215 -17.95 6.00 10.88
C ASN A 215 -16.87 5.73 9.83
N TYR A 216 -16.96 6.30 8.61
CA TYR A 216 -15.97 6.08 7.55
C TYR A 216 -15.54 7.39 6.88
N PRO A 217 -14.25 7.54 6.49
CA PRO A 217 -13.16 6.56 6.60
C PRO A 217 -12.79 6.28 8.07
N ALA A 218 -12.30 5.07 8.32
CA ALA A 218 -11.85 4.62 9.65
C ALA A 218 -10.44 4.05 9.57
N GLU A 219 -9.64 4.30 10.59
CA GLU A 219 -8.31 3.69 10.76
C GLU A 219 -8.40 2.56 11.79
N VAL A 220 -8.48 1.32 11.31
CA VAL A 220 -8.76 0.15 12.14
C VAL A 220 -7.48 -0.64 12.38
N ASP A 221 -7.15 -0.83 13.65
CA ASP A 221 -6.03 -1.65 14.07
C ASP A 221 -6.41 -3.14 14.15
N ILE A 222 -5.71 -3.97 13.39
CA ILE A 222 -5.94 -5.42 13.39
C ILE A 222 -4.63 -6.14 13.68
N ARG A 223 -4.61 -6.90 14.78
CA ARG A 223 -3.55 -7.86 15.05
C ARG A 223 -3.64 -9.00 14.04
N VAL A 224 -2.64 -9.08 13.18
CA VAL A 224 -2.53 -10.13 12.15
C VAL A 224 -1.63 -11.23 12.68
N VAL A 225 -2.06 -12.48 12.51
CA VAL A 225 -1.20 -13.65 12.72
C VAL A 225 -1.33 -14.55 11.52
N MET A 226 -0.20 -14.86 10.89
CA MET A 226 -0.13 -15.86 9.83
C MET A 226 0.64 -17.09 10.32
N THR A 227 0.04 -18.26 10.19
CA THR A 227 0.67 -19.54 10.47
C THR A 227 1.10 -20.17 9.14
N PRO A 228 2.38 -20.07 8.76
CA PRO A 228 2.88 -20.71 7.56
C PRO A 228 2.82 -22.24 7.68
N PRO A 229 2.79 -22.97 6.54
CA PRO A 229 2.87 -24.41 6.55
C PRO A 229 4.26 -24.87 7.03
N THR A 230 4.31 -26.02 7.71
CA THR A 230 5.57 -26.61 8.21
C THR A 230 6.50 -27.08 7.10
N SER A 231 5.95 -27.36 5.92
CA SER A 231 6.70 -27.69 4.71
C SER A 231 5.95 -27.24 3.46
N ALA A 232 6.68 -26.84 2.43
CA ALA A 232 6.17 -26.56 1.11
C ALA A 232 7.07 -27.21 0.05
N SER A 233 6.47 -27.67 -1.04
CA SER A 233 7.18 -28.23 -2.21
C SER A 233 6.85 -27.43 -3.46
N PRO A 234 7.79 -27.31 -4.42
CA PRO A 234 7.52 -26.65 -5.70
C PRO A 234 6.32 -27.29 -6.41
N ASN A 235 5.51 -26.43 -7.00
CA ASN A 235 4.30 -26.76 -7.77
C ASN A 235 3.20 -27.45 -6.97
N GLN A 236 3.25 -27.42 -5.63
CA GLN A 236 2.17 -27.89 -4.74
C GLN A 236 1.54 -26.72 -3.97
N ASP A 237 0.23 -26.85 -3.71
CA ASP A 237 -0.48 -25.90 -2.84
C ASP A 237 0.04 -26.08 -1.40
N ALA A 238 0.47 -24.98 -0.79
CA ALA A 238 0.81 -24.89 0.62
C ALA A 238 -0.22 -24.00 1.32
N SER A 239 -0.79 -24.49 2.42
CA SER A 239 -1.83 -23.78 3.15
C SER A 239 -1.22 -22.86 4.20
N VAL A 240 -1.59 -21.58 4.15
CA VAL A 240 -1.26 -20.57 5.17
C VAL A 240 -2.55 -20.23 5.90
N THR A 241 -2.54 -20.30 7.22
CA THR A 241 -3.69 -19.87 8.02
C THR A 241 -3.49 -18.43 8.43
N TRP A 242 -4.45 -17.58 8.12
CA TRP A 242 -4.50 -16.19 8.58
C TRP A 242 -5.55 -16.06 9.69
N THR A 243 -5.24 -15.28 10.70
CA THR A 243 -6.17 -14.87 11.75
C THR A 243 -5.98 -13.39 12.03
N GLY A 244 -7.10 -12.67 12.18
CA GLY A 244 -7.12 -11.26 12.57
C GLY A 244 -7.82 -11.08 13.92
N THR A 245 -7.37 -10.13 14.72
CA THR A 245 -8.06 -9.69 15.93
C THR A 245 -8.11 -8.17 15.96
N ILE A 246 -9.31 -7.61 15.91
CA ILE A 246 -9.53 -6.17 15.94
C ILE A 246 -9.09 -5.65 17.32
N GLN A 247 -8.24 -4.63 17.34
CA GLN A 247 -7.73 -4.00 18.53
C GLN A 247 -8.58 -2.77 18.88
N ASN A 248 -8.48 -2.33 20.14
CA ASN A 248 -9.17 -1.14 20.64
C ASN A 248 -8.29 0.12 20.61
N THR A 249 -7.14 0.07 19.96
CA THR A 249 -6.19 1.18 19.81
C THR A 249 -6.54 2.10 18.64
N GLY A 250 -7.16 1.56 17.59
CA GLY A 250 -7.68 2.32 16.46
C GLY A 250 -9.19 2.57 16.54
N ASP A 251 -9.76 3.06 15.44
CA ASP A 251 -11.21 3.25 15.29
C ASP A 251 -11.96 1.90 15.33
N SER A 252 -13.18 1.92 15.85
CA SER A 252 -14.09 0.77 15.76
C SER A 252 -14.43 0.43 14.30
N LEU A 253 -14.37 -0.85 13.94
CA LEU A 253 -14.87 -1.34 12.65
C LEU A 253 -16.41 -1.52 12.71
N THR A 254 -17.14 -0.42 12.61
CA THR A 254 -18.61 -0.43 12.63
C THR A 254 -19.18 -0.86 11.28
N LEU A 255 -20.07 -1.84 11.28
CA LEU A 255 -20.72 -2.30 10.05
C LEU A 255 -21.77 -1.25 9.59
N PRO A 256 -21.76 -0.77 8.34
CA PRO A 256 -22.74 0.21 7.88
C PRO A 256 -24.16 -0.39 7.82
N THR A 257 -25.18 0.48 7.82
CA THR A 257 -26.61 0.06 7.81
C THR A 257 -27.01 -0.82 6.63
N GLY A 258 -26.28 -0.75 5.51
CA GLY A 258 -26.48 -1.60 4.32
C GLY A 258 -25.61 -2.86 4.27
N PHE A 259 -24.88 -3.20 5.33
CA PHE A 259 -24.00 -4.36 5.34
C PHE A 259 -24.81 -5.67 5.28
N PRO A 260 -24.38 -6.68 4.48
CA PRO A 260 -25.10 -7.94 4.36
C PRO A 260 -25.12 -8.67 5.70
N THR A 261 -26.31 -9.00 6.21
CA THR A 261 -26.49 -9.77 7.45
C THR A 261 -26.57 -11.28 7.22
N THR A 262 -26.67 -11.71 5.95
CA THR A 262 -26.66 -13.12 5.55
C THR A 262 -25.51 -13.37 4.56
N SER A 263 -24.84 -14.51 4.71
CA SER A 263 -23.70 -14.90 3.85
C SER A 263 -22.61 -13.83 3.75
N ALA A 264 -22.40 -13.11 4.86
CA ALA A 264 -21.38 -12.10 5.00
C ALA A 264 -20.00 -12.75 5.05
N LYS A 265 -19.06 -12.21 4.28
CA LYS A 265 -17.71 -12.74 4.16
C LYS A 265 -16.66 -11.66 4.41
N THR A 266 -15.51 -12.13 4.87
CA THR A 266 -14.25 -11.43 4.78
C THR A 266 -13.40 -12.08 3.70
N PHE A 267 -12.73 -11.26 2.90
CA PHE A 267 -11.73 -11.71 1.94
C PHE A 267 -10.41 -11.06 2.33
N VAL A 268 -9.42 -11.91 2.57
CA VAL A 268 -8.09 -11.49 3.02
C VAL A 268 -7.12 -11.70 1.87
N THR A 269 -6.36 -10.66 1.57
CA THR A 269 -5.25 -10.72 0.61
C THR A 269 -3.94 -10.74 1.38
N VAL A 270 -3.03 -11.62 0.98
CA VAL A 270 -1.65 -11.69 1.47
C VAL A 270 -0.75 -11.43 0.28
N LYS A 271 0.26 -10.57 0.45
CA LYS A 271 1.30 -10.36 -0.55
C LYS A 271 2.36 -11.44 -0.36
N ALA A 272 2.78 -12.06 -1.45
CA ALA A 272 3.79 -13.11 -1.42
C ALA A 272 4.90 -12.79 -2.42
N SER A 273 6.14 -13.12 -2.06
CA SER A 273 7.32 -12.91 -2.90
C SER A 273 8.36 -14.01 -2.67
N GLY A 274 9.25 -14.22 -3.63
CA GLY A 274 10.27 -15.27 -3.57
C GLY A 274 9.77 -16.65 -4.03
N ALA A 275 10.72 -17.54 -4.32
CA ALA A 275 10.50 -18.94 -4.76
C ALA A 275 9.44 -19.12 -5.89
N GLY A 276 9.25 -18.10 -6.73
CA GLY A 276 8.26 -18.10 -7.80
C GLY A 276 6.81 -18.22 -7.30
N ALA A 277 6.53 -17.74 -6.08
CA ALA A 277 5.18 -17.59 -5.56
C ALA A 277 4.39 -16.53 -6.36
N PRO A 278 3.04 -16.65 -6.42
CA PRO A 278 2.20 -15.59 -6.96
C PRO A 278 2.36 -14.30 -6.15
N ALA A 279 2.26 -13.13 -6.79
CA ALA A 279 2.43 -11.84 -6.11
C ALA A 279 1.40 -11.61 -4.97
N THR A 280 0.21 -12.19 -5.11
CA THR A 280 -0.87 -12.10 -4.13
C THR A 280 -1.58 -13.43 -4.01
N VAL A 281 -2.03 -13.74 -2.79
CA VAL A 281 -2.89 -14.88 -2.49
C VAL A 281 -4.11 -14.36 -1.75
N THR A 282 -5.29 -14.84 -2.12
CA THR A 282 -6.55 -14.45 -1.49
C THR A 282 -7.22 -15.66 -0.84
N GLY A 283 -7.77 -15.47 0.36
CA GLY A 283 -8.63 -16.43 1.03
C GLY A 283 -9.94 -15.78 1.46
N GLU A 284 -10.93 -16.60 1.75
CA GLU A 284 -12.24 -16.15 2.26
C GLU A 284 -12.58 -16.81 3.60
N GLY A 285 -13.31 -16.08 4.43
CA GLY A 285 -13.86 -16.57 5.69
C GLY A 285 -15.29 -16.06 5.90
N ASN A 286 -16.12 -16.85 6.56
CA ASN A 286 -17.48 -16.47 6.89
C ASN A 286 -17.48 -15.62 8.17
N LEU A 287 -18.13 -14.46 8.13
CA LEU A 287 -18.35 -13.65 9.32
C LEU A 287 -19.50 -14.25 10.14
N ALA A 288 -19.29 -14.42 11.44
CA ALA A 288 -20.33 -14.87 12.37
C ALA A 288 -21.04 -13.65 12.99
N SER A 289 -22.33 -13.81 13.31
CA SER A 289 -23.10 -12.84 14.12
C SER A 289 -23.04 -11.39 13.63
N VAL A 290 -23.31 -11.19 12.34
CA VAL A 290 -23.24 -9.89 11.67
C VAL A 290 -24.53 -9.10 11.89
N THR A 291 -24.42 -7.95 12.55
CA THR A 291 -25.52 -7.00 12.76
C THR A 291 -25.14 -5.65 12.18
N ALA A 292 -25.92 -5.15 11.21
CA ALA A 292 -25.69 -3.83 10.64
C ALA A 292 -25.81 -2.74 11.71
N GLY A 293 -24.94 -1.73 11.64
CA GLY A 293 -24.82 -0.66 12.63
C GLY A 293 -24.09 -1.04 13.92
N SER A 294 -23.59 -2.28 14.04
CA SER A 294 -22.82 -2.74 15.20
C SER A 294 -21.34 -2.88 14.87
N ASP A 295 -20.50 -2.79 15.90
CA ASP A 295 -19.06 -3.04 15.78
C ASP A 295 -18.80 -4.52 15.49
N LEU A 296 -17.95 -4.77 14.49
CA LEU A 296 -17.40 -6.09 14.26
C LEU A 296 -16.26 -6.30 15.26
N THR A 297 -16.40 -7.27 16.16
CA THR A 297 -15.41 -7.53 17.22
C THR A 297 -14.58 -8.79 16.99
N THR A 298 -15.02 -9.67 16.08
CA THR A 298 -14.33 -10.94 15.79
C THR A 298 -14.17 -11.14 14.30
N LEU A 299 -13.00 -11.62 13.90
CA LEU A 299 -12.69 -12.00 12.53
C LEU A 299 -12.49 -13.52 12.47
N PRO A 300 -12.98 -14.19 11.42
CA PRO A 300 -12.77 -15.63 11.26
C PRO A 300 -11.32 -15.93 10.89
N SER A 301 -10.91 -17.17 11.13
CA SER A 301 -9.69 -17.70 10.51
C SER A 301 -9.91 -17.93 9.02
N VAL A 302 -8.94 -17.55 8.20
CA VAL A 302 -8.98 -17.66 6.74
C VAL A 302 -7.83 -18.54 6.28
N THR A 303 -8.13 -19.55 5.46
CA THR A 303 -7.09 -20.39 4.85
C THR A 303 -6.74 -19.87 3.45
N LEU A 304 -5.46 -19.60 3.22
CA LEU A 304 -4.92 -19.17 1.94
C LEU A 304 -4.08 -20.28 1.32
N LYS A 305 -4.13 -20.42 -0.01
CA LYS A 305 -3.33 -21.39 -0.76
C LYS A 305 -2.25 -20.69 -1.56
N VAL A 306 -0.99 -20.85 -1.17
CA VAL A 306 0.17 -20.38 -1.93
C VAL A 306 0.75 -21.54 -2.73
N ARG A 307 1.05 -21.34 -4.02
CA ARG A 307 1.66 -22.36 -4.88
C ARG A 307 3.01 -21.87 -5.43
N PRO A 308 4.12 -22.08 -4.69
CA PRO A 308 5.46 -21.73 -5.16
C PRO A 308 5.84 -22.59 -6.37
N THR A 309 6.60 -22.05 -7.32
CA THR A 309 7.01 -22.78 -8.53
C THR A 309 8.47 -23.25 -8.51
N THR A 310 9.28 -22.67 -7.61
CA THR A 310 10.70 -23.01 -7.44
C THR A 310 11.02 -23.24 -5.97
N THR A 311 12.16 -23.86 -5.69
CA THR A 311 12.69 -23.96 -4.33
C THR A 311 13.21 -22.62 -3.82
N GLY A 312 13.25 -22.46 -2.51
CA GLY A 312 13.77 -21.25 -1.86
C GLY A 312 12.85 -20.78 -0.75
N THR A 313 12.96 -19.51 -0.37
CA THR A 313 12.09 -18.91 0.66
C THR A 313 11.00 -18.09 -0.01
N VAL A 314 9.76 -18.30 0.44
CA VAL A 314 8.64 -17.39 0.19
C VAL A 314 8.48 -16.48 1.39
N THR A 315 8.44 -15.17 1.16
CA THR A 315 8.11 -14.16 2.16
C THR A 315 6.66 -13.74 1.98
N LEU A 316 5.89 -13.77 3.06
CA LEU A 316 4.49 -13.39 3.13
C LEU A 316 4.35 -12.14 4.00
N THR A 317 3.56 -11.16 3.56
CA THR A 317 3.18 -9.99 4.36
C THR A 317 1.68 -9.75 4.27
N ALA A 318 1.12 -9.08 5.27
CA ALA A 318 -0.28 -8.68 5.24
C ALA A 318 -0.61 -7.85 3.97
N GLY A 319 -1.85 -7.95 3.52
CA GLY A 319 -2.38 -7.20 2.39
C GLY A 319 -3.82 -6.76 2.67
N ASP A 320 -4.52 -6.29 1.65
CA ASP A 320 -5.86 -5.72 1.81
C ASP A 320 -6.88 -6.73 2.37
N ILE A 321 -7.82 -6.22 3.17
CA ILE A 321 -8.98 -6.97 3.67
C ILE A 321 -10.23 -6.32 3.09
N THR A 322 -11.18 -7.13 2.64
CA THR A 322 -12.48 -6.63 2.20
C THR A 322 -13.61 -7.38 2.89
N PHE A 323 -14.68 -6.65 3.19
CA PHE A 323 -15.87 -7.18 3.86
C PHE A 323 -17.08 -6.93 2.97
N GLY A 324 -17.95 -7.93 2.85
CA GLY A 324 -19.15 -7.79 2.03
C GLY A 324 -19.89 -9.10 1.83
N ALA A 325 -20.71 -9.16 0.79
CA ALA A 325 -21.50 -10.34 0.49
C ALA A 325 -20.68 -11.35 -0.30
N THR A 326 -21.02 -12.63 -0.12
CA THR A 326 -20.61 -13.66 -1.08
C THR A 326 -21.14 -13.28 -2.46
N THR A 327 -20.29 -13.37 -3.47
CA THR A 327 -20.71 -13.19 -4.85
C THR A 327 -20.52 -14.47 -5.63
N THR A 328 -21.43 -14.70 -6.57
CA THR A 328 -21.41 -15.83 -7.48
C THR A 328 -20.33 -15.62 -8.54
N GLY A 329 -19.32 -16.49 -8.55
CA GLY A 329 -18.21 -16.44 -9.51
C GLY A 329 -16.98 -15.71 -8.96
N THR A 330 -16.32 -14.88 -9.79
CA THR A 330 -15.03 -14.24 -9.47
C THR A 330 -15.14 -12.79 -8.95
N ALA A 331 -16.35 -12.25 -8.78
CA ALA A 331 -16.54 -10.82 -8.58
C ALA A 331 -16.95 -10.47 -7.14
N THR A 332 -16.06 -10.20 -6.20
CA THR A 332 -16.48 -9.75 -4.85
C THR A 332 -17.35 -8.49 -4.89
N SER A 333 -18.41 -8.42 -4.08
CA SER A 333 -19.18 -7.20 -3.84
C SER A 333 -18.79 -6.63 -2.48
N PRO A 334 -17.61 -5.98 -2.36
CA PRO A 334 -17.18 -5.39 -1.11
C PRO A 334 -18.12 -4.25 -0.73
N VAL A 335 -18.43 -4.16 0.56
CA VAL A 335 -19.09 -3.02 1.19
C VAL A 335 -18.06 -2.18 1.95
N ILE A 336 -17.01 -2.82 2.48
CA ILE A 336 -15.88 -2.15 3.13
C ILE A 336 -14.59 -2.68 2.50
N LYS A 337 -13.67 -1.78 2.17
CA LYS A 337 -12.30 -2.11 1.76
C LYS A 337 -11.32 -1.51 2.75
N CYS A 338 -10.54 -2.35 3.39
CA CYS A 338 -9.47 -2.00 4.32
C CYS A 338 -8.12 -2.23 3.63
N THR A 339 -7.36 -1.16 3.45
CA THR A 339 -6.07 -1.18 2.74
C THR A 339 -4.93 -1.24 3.73
N ALA A 340 -4.05 -2.22 3.58
CA ALA A 340 -2.86 -2.34 4.42
C ALA A 340 -1.77 -1.33 4.01
N PRO A 341 -0.89 -0.89 4.93
CA PRO A 341 0.27 -0.09 4.58
C PRO A 341 1.22 -0.87 3.67
N THR A 342 2.13 -0.16 3.00
CA THR A 342 3.08 -0.77 2.05
C THR A 342 4.41 -1.15 2.68
N THR A 343 4.70 -0.64 3.88
CA THR A 343 5.95 -0.81 4.62
C THR A 343 5.68 -1.09 6.09
N GLY A 344 6.69 -1.55 6.83
CA GLY A 344 6.57 -1.81 8.26
C GLY A 344 5.71 -3.03 8.62
N LEU A 345 5.41 -3.90 7.64
CA LEU A 345 4.65 -5.12 7.85
C LEU A 345 5.56 -6.26 8.30
N LYS A 346 5.06 -7.12 9.19
CA LYS A 346 5.76 -8.34 9.58
C LYS A 346 5.88 -9.31 8.40
N GLU A 347 7.08 -9.84 8.24
CA GLU A 347 7.41 -10.86 7.25
C GLU A 347 7.29 -12.27 7.85
N TYR A 348 6.53 -13.12 7.20
CA TYR A 348 6.41 -14.54 7.52
C TYR A 348 7.12 -15.36 6.45
N LYS A 349 8.05 -16.21 6.86
CA LYS A 349 8.91 -16.97 5.93
C LYS A 349 8.44 -18.42 5.81
N VAL A 350 8.30 -18.89 4.58
CA VAL A 350 8.02 -20.30 4.24
C VAL A 350 9.20 -20.86 3.47
N THR A 351 9.77 -21.95 3.95
CA THR A 351 10.83 -22.67 3.23
C THR A 351 10.22 -23.68 2.27
N VAL A 352 10.53 -23.52 0.98
CA VAL A 352 10.15 -24.42 -0.10
C VAL A 352 11.33 -25.34 -0.37
N GLY A 353 11.27 -26.55 0.16
CA GLY A 353 12.30 -27.56 0.01
C GLY A 353 12.23 -28.26 -1.35
N ASN A 354 13.32 -28.94 -1.74
CA ASN A 354 13.20 -29.96 -2.79
C ASN A 354 12.20 -31.00 -2.28
N GLY A 355 11.05 -31.12 -2.94
CA GLY A 355 10.10 -32.18 -2.63
C GLY A 355 10.89 -33.49 -2.56
N THR A 356 10.85 -34.16 -1.42
CA THR A 356 11.48 -35.47 -1.31
C THR A 356 10.84 -36.31 -2.40
N GLY A 357 11.65 -36.70 -3.39
CA GLY A 357 11.21 -37.64 -4.39
C GLY A 357 10.54 -38.79 -3.64
N SER A 358 9.31 -39.11 -4.04
CA SER A 358 8.67 -40.38 -3.67
C SER A 358 9.77 -41.45 -3.68
N PRO A 359 9.97 -42.25 -2.61
CA PRO A 359 11.03 -43.23 -2.58
C PRO A 359 10.83 -44.11 -3.82
N SER A 360 11.68 -43.91 -4.83
CA SER A 360 11.77 -44.83 -5.95
C SER A 360 11.98 -46.19 -5.31
N PRO A 361 11.12 -47.19 -5.56
CA PRO A 361 11.32 -48.51 -4.98
C PRO A 361 12.73 -48.94 -5.37
N SER A 362 13.58 -49.12 -4.35
CA SER A 362 14.89 -49.72 -4.54
C SER A 362 14.67 -51.04 -5.27
N PRO A 363 15.36 -51.31 -6.39
CA PRO A 363 15.18 -52.58 -7.10
C PRO A 363 15.61 -53.70 -6.16
N THR A 364 14.63 -54.38 -5.57
CA THR A 364 14.89 -55.62 -4.84
C THR A 364 15.38 -56.64 -5.85
N THR A 365 16.68 -56.94 -5.84
CA THR A 365 17.24 -58.08 -6.56
C THR A 365 16.84 -59.36 -5.84
N THR A 366 15.57 -59.77 -5.96
CA THR A 366 15.17 -61.14 -5.65
C THR A 366 15.50 -62.00 -6.86
N SER A 367 16.59 -62.77 -6.74
CA SER A 367 16.84 -63.92 -7.60
C SER A 367 15.60 -64.82 -7.59
N PRO A 368 14.94 -65.09 -8.73
CA PRO A 368 13.76 -65.93 -8.75
C PRO A 368 14.18 -67.36 -8.42
N ARG A 369 13.92 -67.78 -7.18
CA ARG A 369 13.91 -69.19 -6.81
C ARG A 369 12.68 -69.81 -7.47
N PRO A 370 12.81 -70.82 -8.35
CA PRO A 370 11.67 -71.40 -9.04
C PRO A 370 10.74 -72.09 -8.02
N THR A 371 9.52 -71.58 -7.91
CA THR A 371 8.43 -72.23 -7.16
C THR A 371 7.83 -73.32 -8.05
N ARG A 372 7.90 -74.57 -7.58
CA ARG A 372 7.28 -75.73 -8.22
C ARG A 372 5.76 -75.62 -8.08
N THR A 373 5.07 -75.25 -9.16
CA THR A 373 3.61 -75.33 -9.25
C THR A 373 3.22 -76.80 -9.47
N ALA A 374 2.52 -77.39 -8.50
CA ALA A 374 1.86 -78.68 -8.67
C ALA A 374 0.42 -78.43 -9.12
N THR A 375 0.10 -78.85 -10.34
CA THR A 375 -1.26 -78.77 -10.89
C THR A 375 -2.00 -80.07 -10.56
N ALA A 376 -3.07 -79.99 -9.78
CA ALA A 376 -3.98 -81.11 -9.55
C ALA A 376 -5.06 -81.11 -10.63
N THR A 377 -5.09 -82.14 -11.47
CA THR A 377 -6.13 -82.32 -12.49
C THR A 377 -7.37 -82.92 -11.83
N VAL A 378 -8.37 -82.10 -11.54
CA VAL A 378 -9.69 -82.57 -11.12
C VAL A 378 -10.49 -82.94 -12.36
N THR A 379 -10.73 -84.23 -12.56
CA THR A 379 -11.66 -84.70 -13.60
C THR A 379 -13.08 -84.58 -13.05
N ILE A 380 -13.83 -83.61 -13.53
CA ILE A 380 -15.26 -83.49 -13.24
C ILE A 380 -16.01 -84.33 -14.28
N THR A 381 -16.62 -85.42 -13.84
CA THR A 381 -17.60 -86.17 -14.64
C THR A 381 -18.89 -85.36 -14.69
N PRO A 382 -19.33 -84.85 -15.86
CA PRO A 382 -20.57 -84.10 -15.95
C PRO A 382 -21.77 -85.04 -15.75
N SER A 383 -22.52 -84.82 -14.67
CA SER A 383 -23.86 -85.40 -14.52
C SER A 383 -24.79 -84.67 -15.48
N SER A 384 -25.35 -85.40 -16.44
CA SER A 384 -26.31 -84.91 -17.41
C SER A 384 -27.64 -84.58 -16.74
N SER A 385 -27.83 -83.33 -16.32
CA SER A 385 -29.15 -82.72 -16.30
C SER A 385 -29.08 -81.24 -16.69
N THR A 386 -29.83 -80.95 -17.74
CA THR A 386 -29.96 -79.70 -18.47
C THR A 386 -30.48 -78.55 -17.60
N THR A 387 -29.68 -77.48 -17.43
CA THR A 387 -30.21 -76.11 -17.54
C THR A 387 -29.10 -75.11 -17.89
N THR A 388 -29.29 -74.44 -19.02
CA THR A 388 -28.46 -73.42 -19.63
C THR A 388 -28.27 -72.20 -18.72
N ARG A 389 -27.03 -71.83 -18.36
CA ARG A 389 -26.70 -70.45 -17.99
C ARG A 389 -25.39 -70.01 -18.64
N LYS A 390 -25.53 -68.94 -19.43
CA LYS A 390 -24.48 -68.27 -20.20
C LYS A 390 -23.46 -67.63 -19.25
N SER A 391 -22.18 -67.81 -19.57
CA SER A 391 -21.07 -67.06 -18.99
C SER A 391 -21.22 -65.57 -19.30
N GLN A 392 -21.31 -64.73 -18.27
CA GLN A 392 -21.20 -63.28 -18.37
C GLN A 392 -19.73 -62.90 -18.18
N THR A 393 -19.12 -62.31 -19.20
CA THR A 393 -17.89 -61.52 -19.07
C THR A 393 -18.24 -60.08 -18.65
N PRO A 394 -17.49 -59.45 -17.71
CA PRO A 394 -17.78 -58.09 -17.26
C PRO A 394 -17.64 -57.05 -18.39
N VAL A 395 -18.69 -56.26 -18.60
CA VAL A 395 -18.76 -55.11 -19.51
C VAL A 395 -18.32 -53.86 -18.75
N ALA A 396 -17.01 -53.67 -18.54
CA ALA A 396 -16.49 -52.47 -17.87
C ALA A 396 -15.07 -52.11 -18.30
N GLY A 397 -14.79 -52.17 -19.60
CA GLY A 397 -13.44 -51.93 -20.14
C GLY A 397 -13.41 -51.05 -21.37
N ALA A 398 -14.21 -49.97 -21.42
CA ALA A 398 -14.06 -48.90 -22.41
C ALA A 398 -15.01 -47.73 -22.05
N ASP A 399 -14.67 -46.91 -21.06
CA ASP A 399 -15.33 -45.60 -20.92
C ASP A 399 -14.48 -44.56 -20.15
N THR A 400 -13.38 -44.11 -20.76
CA THR A 400 -12.64 -42.91 -20.30
C THR A 400 -12.64 -41.83 -21.39
N GLY A 401 -13.82 -41.55 -21.95
CA GLY A 401 -14.03 -40.54 -22.97
C GLY A 401 -15.08 -39.50 -22.56
N ALA A 402 -14.89 -38.79 -21.44
CA ALA A 402 -15.74 -37.66 -21.09
C ALA A 402 -14.94 -36.57 -20.35
N GLY A 403 -14.78 -35.40 -20.99
CA GLY A 403 -14.21 -34.23 -20.30
C GLY A 403 -13.67 -33.15 -21.24
N GLY A 404 -14.52 -32.55 -22.09
CA GLY A 404 -14.09 -31.48 -22.99
C GLY A 404 -15.22 -30.56 -23.44
N MET A 405 -16.16 -30.19 -22.56
CA MET A 405 -17.29 -29.32 -22.88
C MET A 405 -17.56 -28.31 -21.75
N MET A 406 -16.54 -27.55 -21.34
CA MET A 406 -16.73 -26.27 -20.62
C MET A 406 -15.52 -25.36 -20.88
N GLY A 407 -15.44 -24.85 -22.11
CA GLY A 407 -14.68 -23.65 -22.42
C GLY A 407 -15.67 -22.50 -22.64
N PRO A 408 -15.49 -21.32 -22.03
CA PRO A 408 -16.38 -20.19 -22.26
C PRO A 408 -16.42 -19.85 -23.75
N ASP A 409 -17.62 -19.85 -24.31
CA ASP A 409 -17.87 -19.61 -25.73
C ASP A 409 -17.24 -18.26 -26.12
N GLY A 410 -16.28 -18.27 -27.05
CA GLY A 410 -15.55 -17.08 -27.49
C GLY A 410 -16.45 -15.94 -27.98
N ARG A 411 -17.72 -16.24 -28.26
CA ARG A 411 -18.76 -15.26 -28.58
C ARG A 411 -19.07 -14.29 -27.43
N MET A 412 -18.89 -14.69 -26.17
CA MET A 412 -19.05 -13.77 -25.02
C MET A 412 -18.02 -12.64 -25.06
N PHE A 413 -16.76 -12.93 -25.41
CA PHE A 413 -15.71 -11.90 -25.48
C PHE A 413 -15.93 -10.89 -26.61
N ILE A 414 -16.48 -11.31 -27.74
CA ILE A 414 -16.80 -10.40 -28.86
C ILE A 414 -17.95 -9.46 -28.48
N LEU A 415 -18.91 -9.93 -27.70
CA LEU A 415 -20.08 -9.15 -27.31
C LEU A 415 -19.73 -8.09 -26.25
N THR A 416 -18.84 -8.41 -25.31
CA THR A 416 -18.33 -7.42 -24.33
C THR A 416 -17.42 -6.39 -24.99
N GLY A 417 -16.57 -6.81 -25.94
CA GLY A 417 -15.68 -5.89 -26.66
C GLY A 417 -16.41 -4.87 -27.52
N THR A 418 -17.49 -5.29 -28.20
CA THR A 418 -18.31 -4.39 -29.04
C THR A 418 -19.12 -3.38 -28.23
N ALA A 419 -19.61 -3.76 -27.05
CA ALA A 419 -20.32 -2.86 -26.12
C ALA A 419 -19.42 -1.74 -25.58
N LEU A 420 -18.14 -2.02 -25.27
CA LEU A 420 -17.20 -1.01 -24.76
C LEU A 420 -16.82 0.02 -25.84
N ILE A 421 -16.61 -0.41 -27.08
CA ILE A 421 -16.26 0.50 -28.19
C ILE A 421 -17.44 1.44 -28.51
N THR A 422 -18.68 0.95 -28.45
CA THR A 422 -19.87 1.79 -28.67
C THR A 422 -20.09 2.81 -27.56
N ALA A 423 -19.88 2.44 -26.29
CA ALA A 423 -19.97 3.38 -25.17
C ALA A 423 -18.94 4.51 -25.27
N ALA A 424 -17.70 4.21 -25.65
CA ALA A 424 -16.64 5.21 -25.82
C ALA A 424 -16.94 6.20 -26.97
N ALA A 425 -17.50 5.71 -28.09
CA ALA A 425 -17.86 6.55 -29.22
C ALA A 425 -18.98 7.57 -28.89
N VAL A 426 -19.97 7.17 -28.09
CA VAL A 426 -21.06 8.06 -27.66
C VAL A 426 -20.57 9.10 -26.65
N GLY A 427 -19.73 8.71 -25.70
CA GLY A 427 -19.16 9.63 -24.70
C GLY A 427 -18.35 10.77 -25.30
N GLY A 428 -17.49 10.47 -26.29
CA GLY A 428 -16.69 11.49 -26.97
C GLY A 428 -17.52 12.48 -27.79
N LEU A 429 -18.63 12.03 -28.40
CA LEU A 429 -19.50 12.87 -29.20
C LEU A 429 -20.32 13.86 -28.34
N VAL A 430 -20.73 13.44 -27.14
CA VAL A 430 -21.50 14.29 -26.19
C VAL A 430 -20.61 15.40 -25.61
N MET A 431 -19.34 15.11 -25.31
CA MET A 431 -18.40 16.13 -24.82
C MET A 431 -18.09 17.18 -25.88
N ARG A 432 -17.95 16.78 -27.15
CA ARG A 432 -17.69 17.72 -28.25
C ARG A 432 -18.86 18.69 -28.47
N ARG A 433 -20.09 18.22 -28.26
CA ARG A 433 -21.32 19.03 -28.43
C ARG A 433 -21.51 20.08 -27.31
N ARG A 434 -20.91 19.87 -26.14
CA ARG A 434 -20.95 20.85 -25.03
C ARG A 434 -19.88 21.95 -25.17
N SER A 435 -18.76 21.68 -25.83
CA SER A 435 -17.67 22.68 -26.01
C SER A 435 -17.98 23.82 -27.00
N ILE A 436 -19.10 23.76 -27.75
CA ILE A 436 -19.46 24.76 -28.78
C ILE A 436 -20.54 25.75 -28.26
N ARG A 437 -21.00 25.62 -27.01
CA ARG A 437 -22.04 26.50 -26.42
C ARG A 437 -21.56 27.33 -25.22
N SER A 438 -20.26 27.50 -25.05
CA SER A 438 -19.66 28.34 -24.01
C SER A 438 -18.74 29.37 -24.63
#